data_AF-A0A536PI29-F1
#
_entry.id   AF-A0A536PI29-F1
#
_cell.length_a   1.000
_cell.length_b   1.000
_cell.length_c   1.000
_cell.angle_alpha   90.00
_cell.angle_beta   90.00
_cell.angle_gamma   90.00
#
_symmetry.space_group_name_H-M   'P 1'
#
loop_
_entity.id
_entity.type
_entity.pdbx_description
1 polymer ?
#
loop_
_entity_poly.entity_id
_entity_poly.type
_entity_poly.pdbx_seq_one_letter_code
_entity_poly.pdbx_strand_id
1 'polypeptide(L)'
;MVPCPPGEAGREAEEAIDDLPLDIQPPPHAPESSKESSAGDVAAVTGVVMRRCYVGVTAMIQMLSTCHRMPALLRTGLSAGLGISLALAALSPAPALAAAGRHERLDRETRSAMSVGAAVDVILVAQAGLPELYADLRHAGIKQAVRVPIAHGVAARLTASQVSFFASDPRVDRIIYDAPVQLSDTPFDPGALASLYPQVVDAAASWSNRPSPLTGNGIGIAVIDSGIAAHPDLAGRVVTSKDFNPNVNDASDTYGHGTAVAGIIAGDGTASGGAYVGVAPRASLINIRVNDGTGAAPTSAIMNALLWATVNRKTYNIRVINLSLQASVQESYQTSPLDAAVEYAWLKGILVVVAAGNKGPNSELYAPANDPYVITVGATDDRGTRTIADDTLAAFSSYGVTQDGFSKPDLVAPGRHIVTTLAAGSAFAVGYPGNLVGSRYIQLSGSSMAAPQVSGVAALYLEAHPSIGPSQLKGVLRATANKLALPGIGAGYPDAGRAIAYRGTLGNANAGLQPNNYLKVMYMQARGFTTLPTVSWDSVSWDSVSWDSVSWTDIAWNAVSWSS
;
A
#
# COMPACT_ATOMS: atom_id res chain seq x y z
N MET A 1 -51.84 -25.86 -54.15
CA MET A 1 -51.54 -26.87 -53.11
C MET A 1 -50.72 -26.20 -52.02
N VAL A 2 -51.26 -26.24 -50.81
CA VAL A 2 -50.71 -25.87 -49.48
C VAL A 2 -49.73 -27.00 -49.03
N PRO A 3 -48.88 -26.96 -47.94
CA PRO A 3 -48.49 -25.94 -46.91
C PRO A 3 -46.97 -25.78 -46.56
N CYS A 4 -46.66 -24.70 -45.81
CA CYS A 4 -45.87 -24.50 -44.56
C CYS A 4 -44.98 -25.63 -43.92
N PRO A 5 -43.95 -25.33 -43.07
CA PRO A 5 -44.17 -24.63 -41.79
C PRO A 5 -43.14 -23.56 -41.30
N PRO A 6 -43.49 -22.81 -40.23
CA PRO A 6 -42.70 -21.75 -39.59
C PRO A 6 -42.09 -22.17 -38.21
N GLY A 7 -41.20 -21.34 -37.67
CA GLY A 7 -40.69 -21.37 -36.27
C GLY A 7 -39.15 -21.36 -36.24
N GLU A 8 -38.42 -20.54 -35.48
CA GLU A 8 -38.72 -19.76 -34.29
C GLU A 8 -38.00 -18.40 -34.36
N ALA A 9 -38.76 -17.29 -34.32
CA ALA A 9 -38.23 -15.98 -33.96
C ALA A 9 -38.51 -15.79 -32.47
N GLY A 10 -37.45 -15.76 -31.67
CA GLY A 10 -37.56 -15.46 -30.24
C GLY A 10 -36.31 -15.87 -29.50
N ARG A 11 -35.17 -15.18 -29.73
CA ARG A 11 -34.03 -15.02 -28.80
C ARG A 11 -32.77 -14.36 -29.43
N GLU A 12 -32.86 -13.42 -30.36
CA GLU A 12 -31.64 -12.74 -30.86
C GLU A 12 -31.89 -11.26 -31.20
N ALA A 13 -32.47 -10.51 -30.25
CA ALA A 13 -32.66 -9.07 -30.41
C ALA A 13 -32.34 -8.28 -29.14
N GLU A 14 -31.36 -8.74 -28.35
CA GLU A 14 -30.88 -8.02 -27.16
C GLU A 14 -29.33 -8.02 -27.07
N GLU A 15 -28.64 -8.16 -28.20
CA GLU A 15 -27.16 -8.25 -28.23
C GLU A 15 -26.52 -7.36 -29.31
N ALA A 16 -27.11 -6.19 -29.60
CA ALA A 16 -26.63 -5.31 -30.68
C ALA A 16 -26.55 -3.81 -30.32
N ILE A 17 -26.47 -3.44 -29.04
CA ILE A 17 -26.27 -2.03 -28.62
C ILE A 17 -25.21 -1.90 -27.51
N ASP A 18 -24.10 -2.65 -27.57
CA ASP A 18 -23.02 -2.52 -26.57
C ASP A 18 -21.59 -2.54 -27.15
N ASP A 19 -21.45 -2.51 -28.48
CA ASP A 19 -20.17 -2.69 -29.19
C ASP A 19 -19.65 -1.40 -29.84
N LEU A 20 -19.47 -0.34 -29.05
CA LEU A 20 -18.62 0.78 -29.47
C LEU A 20 -17.52 1.06 -28.44
N PRO A 21 -16.25 1.16 -28.85
CA PRO A 21 -15.18 1.59 -27.97
C PRO A 21 -15.48 3.00 -27.46
N LEU A 22 -15.38 3.21 -26.15
CA LEU A 22 -15.45 4.54 -25.54
C LEU A 22 -14.20 5.32 -25.95
N ASP A 23 -14.28 5.97 -27.11
CA ASP A 23 -13.34 7.01 -27.52
C ASP A 23 -13.43 8.14 -26.48
N ILE A 24 -12.33 8.40 -25.76
CA ILE A 24 -12.23 9.50 -24.81
C ILE A 24 -12.05 10.79 -25.65
N GLN A 25 -13.14 11.26 -26.24
CA GLN A 25 -13.22 12.60 -26.82
C GLN A 25 -13.83 13.54 -25.78
N PRO A 26 -13.26 14.74 -25.57
CA PRO A 26 -13.85 15.73 -24.68
C PRO A 26 -15.23 16.18 -25.20
N PRO A 27 -16.17 16.57 -24.31
CA PRO A 27 -17.49 17.05 -24.73
C PRO A 27 -17.38 18.32 -25.60
N PRO A 28 -18.32 18.55 -26.54
CA PRO A 28 -18.22 19.65 -27.50
C PRO A 28 -18.27 21.02 -26.81
N HIS A 29 -17.29 21.87 -27.12
CA HIS A 29 -17.26 23.26 -26.68
C HIS A 29 -18.40 24.09 -27.30
N ALA A 30 -19.06 24.89 -26.47
CA ALA A 30 -19.95 25.97 -26.92
C ALA A 30 -19.14 27.06 -27.63
N PRO A 31 -19.69 27.75 -28.65
CA PRO A 31 -18.92 28.63 -29.52
C PRO A 31 -18.57 29.96 -28.82
N GLU A 32 -17.28 30.30 -28.77
CA GLU A 32 -16.81 31.64 -28.43
C GLU A 32 -16.94 32.58 -29.64
N SER A 33 -17.58 33.72 -29.38
CA SER A 33 -17.63 34.87 -30.28
C SER A 33 -16.29 35.60 -30.29
N SER A 34 -15.81 35.88 -31.48
CA SER A 34 -14.65 36.70 -31.80
C SER A 34 -14.68 38.10 -31.16
N LYS A 35 -13.50 38.57 -30.73
CA LYS A 35 -13.04 39.96 -30.93
C LYS A 35 -11.53 40.09 -30.71
N GLU A 36 -10.86 40.55 -31.76
CA GLU A 36 -9.49 41.08 -31.77
C GLU A 36 -9.37 42.35 -30.91
N SER A 37 -8.21 42.57 -30.26
CA SER A 37 -7.43 43.81 -30.43
C SER A 37 -6.05 43.78 -29.73
N SER A 38 -5.01 43.98 -30.57
CA SER A 38 -3.80 44.81 -30.38
C SER A 38 -2.86 44.70 -29.17
N ALA A 39 -1.62 44.36 -29.52
CA ALA A 39 -0.30 44.81 -29.04
C ALA A 39 -0.20 46.01 -28.06
N GLY A 40 0.79 45.91 -27.16
CA GLY A 40 1.39 47.03 -26.42
C GLY A 40 2.46 46.56 -25.42
N ASP A 41 3.72 46.91 -25.71
CA ASP A 41 4.94 46.71 -24.91
C ASP A 41 4.81 47.00 -23.39
N VAL A 42 5.57 46.28 -22.55
CA VAL A 42 6.57 46.87 -21.63
C VAL A 42 7.64 45.81 -21.26
N ALA A 43 8.89 46.15 -21.55
CA ALA A 43 10.10 45.44 -21.14
C ALA A 43 10.55 45.80 -19.70
N ALA A 44 11.28 44.86 -19.08
CA ALA A 44 12.35 45.05 -18.11
C ALA A 44 12.06 45.76 -16.76
N VAL A 45 12.09 44.98 -15.67
CA VAL A 45 12.75 45.40 -14.42
C VAL A 45 13.53 44.23 -13.82
N THR A 46 14.84 44.43 -13.76
CA THR A 46 15.89 43.67 -13.08
C THR A 46 15.77 43.64 -11.56
N GLY A 47 16.08 42.47 -10.96
CA GLY A 47 17.16 42.30 -9.98
C GLY A 47 17.03 42.86 -8.55
N VAL A 48 17.46 42.00 -7.60
CA VAL A 48 17.97 42.31 -6.24
C VAL A 48 16.93 42.50 -5.13
N VAL A 49 16.79 41.49 -4.25
CA VAL A 49 17.02 41.64 -2.79
C VAL A 49 17.54 40.32 -2.22
N MET A 50 18.80 40.34 -1.77
CA MET A 50 19.41 39.33 -0.90
C MET A 50 19.58 39.95 0.50
N ARG A 51 19.32 39.16 1.55
CA ARG A 51 19.80 39.26 2.96
C ARG A 51 19.25 40.36 3.91
N ARG A 52 18.74 39.90 5.06
CA ARG A 52 19.00 40.28 6.49
C ARG A 52 17.81 39.80 7.36
N CYS A 53 17.86 39.26 8.58
CA CYS A 53 18.83 38.96 9.67
C CYS A 53 18.21 37.79 10.50
N TYR A 54 18.90 36.71 10.92
CA TYR A 54 19.74 36.49 12.12
C TYR A 54 19.12 36.73 13.53
N VAL A 55 18.94 35.61 14.27
CA VAL A 55 19.18 35.31 15.71
C VAL A 55 18.18 35.70 16.82
N GLY A 56 17.85 34.69 17.64
CA GLY A 56 17.42 34.83 19.04
C GLY A 56 17.25 33.48 19.74
N VAL A 57 18.19 33.10 20.62
CA VAL A 57 18.26 31.85 21.41
C VAL A 57 17.98 32.17 22.89
N THR A 58 17.32 31.24 23.57
CA THR A 58 17.40 30.87 25.02
C THR A 58 16.67 31.65 26.14
N ALA A 59 16.04 30.82 27.00
CA ALA A 59 16.07 30.78 28.48
C ALA A 59 14.84 31.27 29.26
N MET A 60 14.24 30.37 30.06
CA MET A 60 14.27 30.44 31.54
C MET A 60 13.59 29.24 32.23
N ILE A 61 14.31 28.63 33.19
CA ILE A 61 13.85 27.68 34.22
C ILE A 61 14.29 28.24 35.59
N GLN A 62 13.41 28.09 36.60
CA GLN A 62 13.62 28.09 38.08
C GLN A 62 13.80 29.38 38.90
N MET A 63 12.90 29.56 39.90
CA MET A 63 13.12 29.90 41.32
C MET A 63 11.77 29.66 42.08
N LEU A 64 11.64 28.70 43.02
CA LEU A 64 11.77 28.79 44.52
C LEU A 64 10.94 29.96 45.13
N SER A 65 10.18 29.91 46.24
CA SER A 65 9.83 28.93 47.28
C SER A 65 8.80 29.56 48.25
N THR A 66 8.13 28.70 49.04
CA THR A 66 7.60 28.89 50.42
C THR A 66 6.29 29.64 50.76
N CYS A 67 5.40 28.88 51.42
CA CYS A 67 4.77 29.12 52.74
C CYS A 67 3.30 29.59 52.88
N HIS A 68 2.57 28.77 53.68
CA HIS A 68 1.58 29.11 54.72
C HIS A 68 0.12 29.44 54.33
N ARG A 69 -0.82 28.52 54.59
CA ARG A 69 -1.64 28.41 55.83
C ARG A 69 -2.91 27.53 55.63
N MET A 70 -3.15 26.65 56.60
CA MET A 70 -4.41 25.94 56.86
C MET A 70 -5.51 26.87 57.40
N PRO A 71 -6.75 26.35 57.55
CA PRO A 71 -7.27 26.21 58.91
C PRO A 71 -7.88 24.83 59.22
N ALA A 72 -7.82 24.47 60.50
CA ALA A 72 -8.44 23.30 61.12
C ALA A 72 -9.54 23.72 62.10
N LEU A 73 -10.60 22.90 62.25
CA LEU A 73 -11.51 22.82 63.41
C LEU A 73 -12.09 21.37 63.40
N LEU A 74 -11.76 20.41 64.27
CA LEU A 74 -11.87 20.17 65.74
C LEU A 74 -13.08 19.31 66.16
N ARG A 75 -12.77 18.34 67.04
CA ARG A 75 -13.58 17.53 68.00
C ARG A 75 -13.95 16.10 67.57
N THR A 76 -13.30 15.02 68.04
CA THR A 76 -13.09 14.41 69.39
C THR A 76 -14.28 13.62 69.96
N GLY A 77 -14.02 12.33 70.28
CA GLY A 77 -14.75 11.45 71.21
C GLY A 77 -14.23 10.00 71.04
N LEU A 78 -13.34 9.50 71.92
CA LEU A 78 -13.59 8.55 73.03
C LEU A 78 -14.29 7.23 72.60
N SER A 79 -14.04 6.02 73.11
CA SER A 79 -13.08 5.38 74.03
C SER A 79 -13.52 3.89 74.16
N ALA A 80 -12.57 2.96 74.35
CA ALA A 80 -12.57 1.70 75.18
C ALA A 80 -13.86 0.83 75.32
N GLY A 81 -13.88 -0.51 75.47
CA GLY A 81 -12.93 -1.57 75.83
C GLY A 81 -13.74 -2.82 76.31
N LEU A 82 -13.03 -3.89 76.69
CA LEU A 82 -13.48 -5.23 77.19
C LEU A 82 -14.05 -6.21 76.14
N GLY A 83 -13.66 -7.49 76.03
CA GLY A 83 -12.85 -8.34 76.89
C GLY A 83 -13.68 -9.53 77.42
N ILE A 84 -13.66 -10.69 76.72
CA ILE A 84 -14.00 -12.00 77.29
C ILE A 84 -13.06 -13.06 76.71
N SER A 85 -12.34 -13.74 77.59
CA SER A 85 -11.53 -14.93 77.33
C SER A 85 -12.38 -16.18 77.53
N LEU A 86 -12.22 -17.20 76.69
CA LEU A 86 -12.45 -18.60 77.06
C LEU A 86 -11.44 -19.49 76.34
N ALA A 87 -10.80 -20.38 77.10
CA ALA A 87 -9.69 -21.22 76.70
C ALA A 87 -10.12 -22.67 76.37
N LEU A 88 -9.21 -23.37 75.68
CA LEU A 88 -9.06 -24.82 75.48
C LEU A 88 -9.99 -25.53 74.48
N ALA A 89 -9.42 -25.97 73.35
CA ALA A 89 -9.01 -27.37 73.18
C ALA A 89 -8.19 -27.53 71.87
N ALA A 90 -7.04 -28.18 71.99
CA ALA A 90 -6.16 -28.51 70.89
C ALA A 90 -6.79 -29.59 69.98
N LEU A 91 -6.83 -29.31 68.68
CA LEU A 91 -6.85 -30.31 67.61
C LEU A 91 -6.13 -29.69 66.41
N SER A 92 -4.86 -30.07 66.22
CA SER A 92 -4.23 -29.91 64.91
C SER A 92 -4.89 -30.89 63.93
N PRO A 93 -5.31 -30.38 62.76
CA PRO A 93 -4.86 -31.01 61.54
C PRO A 93 -4.29 -29.94 60.60
N ALA A 94 -2.96 -29.83 60.55
CA ALA A 94 -2.30 -29.47 59.31
C ALA A 94 -2.47 -30.67 58.37
N PRO A 95 -3.37 -30.56 57.38
CA PRO A 95 -2.90 -30.39 56.01
C PRO A 95 -3.72 -29.41 55.14
N ALA A 96 -4.73 -28.70 55.70
CA ALA A 96 -5.59 -27.82 54.89
C ALA A 96 -4.95 -26.48 54.51
N LEU A 97 -4.00 -25.96 55.30
CA LEU A 97 -3.36 -24.66 55.04
C LEU A 97 -2.32 -24.70 53.90
N ALA A 98 -1.75 -25.87 53.60
CA ALA A 98 -0.78 -26.02 52.51
C ALA A 98 -1.44 -26.10 51.12
N ALA A 99 -2.70 -26.53 51.05
CA ALA A 99 -3.47 -26.53 49.80
C ALA A 99 -4.06 -25.14 49.48
N ALA A 100 -4.40 -24.35 50.51
CA ALA A 100 -4.94 -22.99 50.35
C ALA A 100 -3.94 -22.02 49.69
N GLY A 101 -2.65 -22.10 50.02
CA GLY A 101 -1.61 -21.24 49.44
C GLY A 101 -1.24 -21.54 47.98
N ARG A 102 -1.53 -22.75 47.47
CA ARG A 102 -1.25 -23.12 46.07
C ARG A 102 -2.15 -22.41 45.07
N HIS A 103 -3.38 -22.09 45.47
CA HIS A 103 -4.36 -21.39 44.62
C HIS A 103 -4.22 -19.87 44.64
N GLU A 104 -3.51 -19.31 45.61
CA GLU A 104 -3.29 -17.86 45.73
C GLU A 104 -2.23 -17.34 44.74
N ARG A 105 -1.29 -18.18 44.34
CA ARG A 105 -0.19 -17.83 43.43
C ARG A 105 -0.57 -17.89 41.94
N LEU A 106 -1.70 -18.48 41.60
CA LEU A 106 -2.19 -18.57 40.23
C LEU A 106 -3.27 -17.51 39.99
N ASP A 107 -3.11 -16.72 38.93
CA ASP A 107 -4.21 -15.85 38.50
C ASP A 107 -5.43 -16.67 38.02
N ARG A 108 -6.57 -15.99 37.85
CA ARG A 108 -7.84 -16.64 37.53
C ARG A 108 -7.77 -17.31 36.16
N GLU A 109 -7.09 -16.66 35.23
CA GLU A 109 -6.99 -17.02 33.82
C GLU A 109 -6.07 -18.24 33.64
N THR A 110 -4.94 -18.31 34.37
CA THR A 110 -4.09 -19.51 34.41
C THR A 110 -4.86 -20.69 34.97
N ARG A 111 -5.61 -20.52 36.07
CA ARG A 111 -6.45 -21.59 36.63
C ARG A 111 -7.51 -22.08 35.64
N SER A 112 -8.17 -21.15 34.96
CA SER A 112 -9.14 -21.49 33.93
C SER A 112 -8.49 -22.25 32.78
N ALA A 113 -7.35 -21.80 32.28
CA ALA A 113 -6.64 -22.43 31.17
C ALA A 113 -6.13 -23.85 31.51
N MET A 114 -5.67 -24.06 32.75
CA MET A 114 -5.26 -25.38 33.24
C MET A 114 -6.40 -26.41 33.27
N SER A 115 -7.65 -25.97 33.50
CA SER A 115 -8.81 -26.86 33.57
C SER A 115 -9.17 -27.52 32.23
N VAL A 116 -8.68 -26.96 31.12
CA VAL A 116 -8.90 -27.43 29.74
C VAL A 116 -7.89 -28.52 29.33
N GLY A 117 -6.90 -28.83 30.19
CA GLY A 117 -5.97 -29.95 30.00
C GLY A 117 -4.83 -29.72 28.98
N ALA A 118 -4.79 -28.56 28.33
CA ALA A 118 -3.71 -28.17 27.40
C ALA A 118 -2.53 -27.51 28.14
N ALA A 119 -1.38 -27.43 27.47
CA ALA A 119 -0.27 -26.59 27.92
C ALA A 119 -0.62 -25.10 27.77
N VAL A 120 -0.30 -24.32 28.80
CA VAL A 120 -0.66 -22.91 28.98
C VAL A 120 0.60 -22.05 28.91
N ASP A 121 0.53 -20.93 28.20
CA ASP A 121 1.58 -19.91 28.20
C ASP A 121 1.44 -19.07 29.47
N VAL A 122 2.52 -19.00 30.27
CA VAL A 122 2.51 -18.33 31.56
C VAL A 122 3.80 -17.55 31.79
N ILE A 123 3.73 -16.53 32.66
CA ILE A 123 4.90 -15.83 33.19
C ILE A 123 5.03 -16.18 34.67
N LEU A 124 6.15 -16.81 35.03
CA LEU A 124 6.52 -17.10 36.41
C LEU A 124 7.28 -15.91 36.97
N VAL A 125 6.70 -15.23 37.96
CA VAL A 125 7.29 -14.07 38.64
C VAL A 125 8.04 -14.53 39.89
N ALA A 126 9.28 -14.08 40.05
CA ALA A 126 10.15 -14.45 41.18
C ALA A 126 10.91 -13.23 41.72
N GLN A 127 10.72 -12.90 43.00
CA GLN A 127 11.43 -11.81 43.70
C GLN A 127 12.90 -12.13 43.95
N ALA A 128 13.26 -13.41 44.04
CA ALA A 128 14.64 -13.89 44.19
C ALA A 128 14.83 -15.24 43.49
N GLY A 129 16.08 -15.57 43.15
CA GLY A 129 16.41 -16.88 42.55
C GLY A 129 15.96 -17.07 41.09
N LEU A 130 15.73 -15.97 40.36
CA LEU A 130 15.31 -15.98 38.95
C LEU A 130 16.32 -16.70 38.02
N PRO A 131 17.66 -16.54 38.18
CA PRO A 131 18.63 -17.29 37.37
C PRO A 131 18.50 -18.81 37.53
N GLU A 132 18.30 -19.28 38.77
CA GLU A 132 18.14 -20.68 39.12
C GLU A 132 16.80 -21.22 38.62
N LEU A 133 15.71 -20.47 38.81
CA LEU A 133 14.39 -20.81 38.27
C LEU A 133 14.40 -20.94 36.73
N TYR A 134 15.09 -20.02 36.05
CA TYR A 134 15.30 -20.10 34.61
C TYR A 134 16.10 -21.34 34.20
N ALA A 135 17.14 -21.70 34.96
CA ALA A 135 17.92 -22.91 34.72
C ALA A 135 17.07 -24.18 34.94
N ASP A 136 16.25 -24.21 35.99
CA ASP A 136 15.37 -25.35 36.31
C ASP A 136 14.31 -25.59 35.24
N LEU A 137 13.72 -24.52 34.68
CA LEU A 137 12.82 -24.61 33.52
C LEU A 137 13.52 -25.29 32.33
N ARG A 138 14.79 -24.92 32.07
CA ARG A 138 15.58 -25.51 30.97
C ARG A 138 15.94 -26.96 31.25
N HIS A 139 16.31 -27.31 32.48
CA HIS A 139 16.58 -28.70 32.90
C HIS A 139 15.34 -29.58 32.83
N ALA A 140 14.15 -29.02 33.10
CA ALA A 140 12.86 -29.69 32.94
C ALA A 140 12.42 -29.86 31.46
N GLY A 141 13.30 -29.53 30.50
CA GLY A 141 13.06 -29.72 29.07
C GLY A 141 12.27 -28.59 28.39
N ILE A 142 12.00 -27.48 29.09
CA ILE A 142 11.24 -26.35 28.55
C ILE A 142 12.18 -25.45 27.75
N LYS A 143 12.31 -25.75 26.45
CA LYS A 143 13.28 -25.09 25.56
C LYS A 143 12.95 -23.64 25.24
N GLN A 144 11.68 -23.25 25.34
CA GLN A 144 11.16 -21.92 24.97
C GLN A 144 10.95 -20.97 26.17
N ALA A 145 11.74 -21.13 27.23
CA ALA A 145 11.72 -20.18 28.35
C ALA A 145 12.37 -18.84 27.94
N VAL A 146 11.70 -17.71 28.19
CA VAL A 146 12.17 -16.35 27.87
C VAL A 146 12.15 -15.48 29.13
N ARG A 147 13.24 -14.78 29.43
CA ARG A 147 13.26 -13.85 30.58
C ARG A 147 12.37 -12.64 30.28
N VAL A 148 11.60 -12.21 31.29
CA VAL A 148 10.74 -11.01 31.27
C VAL A 148 11.25 -10.06 32.36
N PRO A 149 12.26 -9.22 32.08
CA PRO A 149 12.97 -8.45 33.11
C PRO A 149 12.07 -7.50 33.88
N ILE A 150 11.12 -6.84 33.22
CA ILE A 150 10.20 -5.88 33.85
C ILE A 150 9.30 -6.52 34.91
N ALA A 151 8.99 -7.80 34.75
CA ALA A 151 8.17 -8.57 35.68
C ALA A 151 9.02 -9.37 36.68
N HIS A 152 10.35 -9.26 36.66
CA HIS A 152 11.25 -10.16 37.39
C HIS A 152 10.87 -11.64 37.17
N GLY A 153 10.61 -12.03 35.92
CA GLY A 153 10.00 -13.32 35.63
C GLY A 153 10.57 -14.06 34.41
N VAL A 154 10.02 -15.25 34.17
CA VAL A 154 10.28 -16.09 33.00
C VAL A 154 8.96 -16.48 32.35
N ALA A 155 8.77 -16.13 31.07
CA ALA A 155 7.70 -16.62 30.24
C ALA A 155 8.02 -18.03 29.74
N ALA A 156 7.07 -18.95 29.84
CA ALA A 156 7.22 -20.34 29.41
C ALA A 156 5.87 -20.98 29.12
N ARG A 157 5.86 -21.95 28.20
CA ARG A 157 4.71 -22.82 27.96
C ARG A 157 4.79 -24.07 28.84
N LEU A 158 3.83 -24.23 29.75
CA LEU A 158 3.81 -25.29 30.77
C LEU A 158 2.54 -26.13 30.71
N THR A 159 2.64 -27.44 30.92
CA THR A 159 1.46 -28.30 31.17
C THR A 159 0.83 -27.97 32.53
N ALA A 160 -0.43 -28.36 32.76
CA ALA A 160 -1.08 -28.16 34.05
C ALA A 160 -0.30 -28.78 35.24
N SER A 161 0.36 -29.93 35.02
CA SER A 161 1.23 -30.55 36.03
C SER A 161 2.49 -29.73 36.28
N GLN A 162 3.12 -29.18 35.24
CA GLN A 162 4.28 -28.30 35.37
C GLN A 162 3.92 -26.98 36.06
N VAL A 163 2.79 -26.35 35.71
CA VAL A 163 2.31 -25.15 36.40
C VAL A 163 2.11 -25.44 37.91
N SER A 164 1.50 -26.58 38.25
CA SER A 164 1.30 -26.98 39.65
C SER A 164 2.62 -27.24 40.38
N PHE A 165 3.60 -27.82 39.69
CA PHE A 165 4.95 -28.05 40.20
C PHE A 165 5.64 -26.73 40.53
N PHE A 166 5.72 -25.81 39.56
CA PHE A 166 6.40 -24.52 39.77
C PHE A 166 5.61 -23.58 40.71
N ALA A 167 4.29 -23.69 40.80
CA ALA A 167 3.52 -22.94 41.78
C ALA A 167 3.88 -23.32 43.24
N SER A 168 4.38 -24.55 43.44
CA SER A 168 4.84 -25.05 44.73
C SER A 168 6.30 -24.65 45.04
N ASP A 169 7.00 -24.03 44.10
CA ASP A 169 8.37 -23.56 44.31
C ASP A 169 8.37 -22.30 45.21
N PRO A 170 9.14 -22.26 46.30
CA PRO A 170 9.17 -21.09 47.18
C PRO A 170 9.73 -19.82 46.50
N ARG A 171 10.46 -19.94 45.38
CA ARG A 171 10.97 -18.80 44.60
C ARG A 171 9.91 -18.16 43.71
N VAL A 172 8.84 -18.90 43.38
CA VAL A 172 7.76 -18.41 42.51
C VAL A 172 6.71 -17.71 43.36
N ASP A 173 6.61 -16.39 43.22
CA ASP A 173 5.64 -15.58 43.93
C ASP A 173 4.27 -15.66 43.27
N ARG A 174 4.24 -15.62 41.93
CA ARG A 174 3.01 -15.64 41.15
C ARG A 174 3.25 -16.25 39.77
N ILE A 175 2.26 -16.97 39.27
CA ILE A 175 2.19 -17.42 37.88
C ILE A 175 1.00 -16.72 37.25
N ILE A 176 1.26 -15.95 36.20
CA ILE A 176 0.24 -15.20 35.45
C ILE A 176 0.07 -15.77 34.06
N TYR A 177 -1.12 -15.66 33.52
CA TYR A 177 -1.42 -16.07 32.17
C TYR A 177 -0.73 -15.11 31.19
N ASP A 178 0.09 -15.66 30.29
CA ASP A 178 0.72 -14.90 29.22
C ASP A 178 -0.32 -14.74 28.09
N ALA A 179 -1.26 -13.83 28.30
CA ALA A 179 -2.41 -13.67 27.44
C ALA A 179 -1.99 -13.20 26.04
N PRO A 180 -2.43 -13.89 24.96
CA PRO A 180 -2.15 -13.42 23.62
C PRO A 180 -2.86 -12.08 23.38
N VAL A 181 -2.11 -11.10 22.89
CA VAL A 181 -2.69 -9.82 22.44
C VAL A 181 -3.42 -10.06 21.12
N GLN A 182 -4.71 -9.76 21.08
CA GLN A 182 -5.48 -9.72 19.84
C GLN A 182 -5.41 -8.32 19.25
N LEU A 183 -5.01 -8.21 17.97
CA LEU A 183 -5.12 -6.97 17.21
C LEU A 183 -6.61 -6.69 16.96
N SER A 184 -7.07 -5.47 17.26
CA SER A 184 -8.47 -5.04 17.17
C SER A 184 -8.86 -4.47 15.81
N ASP A 185 -8.09 -4.74 14.76
CA ASP A 185 -8.55 -4.52 13.38
C ASP A 185 -9.41 -5.72 12.99
N THR A 186 -10.72 -5.50 12.88
CA THR A 186 -11.63 -6.48 12.25
C THR A 186 -11.06 -6.84 10.89
N PRO A 187 -10.66 -8.10 10.65
CA PRO A 187 -10.13 -8.51 9.35
C PRO A 187 -11.24 -8.29 8.32
N PHE A 188 -10.90 -7.64 7.21
CA PHE A 188 -11.77 -7.51 6.05
C PHE A 188 -12.34 -8.87 5.71
N ASP A 189 -13.65 -9.06 5.83
CA ASP A 189 -14.31 -10.36 5.61
C ASP A 189 -14.37 -10.64 4.11
N PRO A 190 -13.59 -11.62 3.58
CA PRO A 190 -13.65 -11.98 2.16
C PRO A 190 -15.04 -12.45 1.73
N GLY A 191 -15.86 -12.93 2.67
CA GLY A 191 -17.25 -13.34 2.42
C GLY A 191 -18.20 -12.18 2.15
N ALA A 192 -17.84 -10.95 2.54
CA ALA A 192 -18.65 -9.76 2.31
C ALA A 192 -18.42 -9.11 0.93
N LEU A 193 -17.35 -9.49 0.22
CA LEU A 193 -16.97 -8.89 -1.07
C LEU A 193 -18.00 -9.15 -2.17
N ALA A 194 -18.49 -8.07 -2.77
CA ALA A 194 -19.21 -8.08 -4.04
C ALA A 194 -18.26 -7.91 -5.24
N SER A 195 -17.09 -7.29 -5.05
CA SER A 195 -16.05 -7.23 -6.08
C SER A 195 -15.25 -8.53 -6.17
N LEU A 196 -14.94 -8.96 -7.40
CA LEU A 196 -14.18 -10.17 -7.66
C LEU A 196 -12.68 -9.94 -7.73
N TYR A 197 -12.25 -8.74 -8.14
CA TYR A 197 -10.83 -8.47 -8.35
C TYR A 197 -9.92 -8.77 -7.14
N PRO A 198 -10.30 -8.52 -5.85
CA PRO A 198 -9.43 -8.89 -4.72
C PRO A 198 -9.30 -10.40 -4.54
N GLN A 199 -10.24 -11.18 -5.07
CA GLN A 199 -10.22 -12.65 -5.04
C GLN A 199 -9.41 -13.20 -6.22
N VAL A 200 -9.57 -12.61 -7.42
CA VAL A 200 -8.82 -13.02 -8.63
C VAL A 200 -7.32 -12.83 -8.45
N VAL A 201 -6.90 -11.75 -7.79
CA VAL A 201 -5.47 -11.49 -7.49
C VAL A 201 -5.00 -12.11 -6.15
N ASP A 202 -5.82 -12.94 -5.52
CA ASP A 202 -5.60 -13.61 -4.23
C ASP A 202 -5.19 -12.67 -3.07
N ALA A 203 -5.66 -11.43 -3.09
CA ALA A 203 -5.39 -10.45 -2.03
C ALA A 203 -6.26 -10.69 -0.79
N ALA A 204 -7.51 -11.11 -0.96
CA ALA A 204 -8.46 -11.25 0.14
C ALA A 204 -8.01 -12.25 1.21
N ALA A 205 -7.32 -13.33 0.80
CA ALA A 205 -6.74 -14.30 1.73
C ALA A 205 -5.65 -13.68 2.62
N SER A 206 -4.89 -12.71 2.09
CA SER A 206 -3.79 -12.05 2.81
C SER A 206 -4.26 -11.20 3.99
N TRP A 207 -5.47 -10.63 3.91
CA TRP A 207 -6.06 -9.78 4.95
C TRP A 207 -6.42 -10.54 6.23
N SER A 208 -6.52 -11.87 6.15
CA SER A 208 -6.89 -12.75 7.27
C SER A 208 -5.76 -13.70 7.68
N ASN A 209 -4.59 -13.61 7.04
CA ASN A 209 -3.44 -14.45 7.36
C ASN A 209 -2.96 -14.22 8.81
N ARG A 210 -2.74 -15.30 9.55
CA ARG A 210 -2.18 -15.26 10.91
C ARG A 210 -0.71 -15.71 10.89
N PRO A 211 0.17 -15.15 11.75
CA PRO A 211 -0.13 -14.27 12.90
C PRO A 211 -0.31 -12.79 12.57
N SER A 212 0.04 -12.33 11.36
CA SER A 212 -0.08 -10.93 10.95
C SER A 212 -0.84 -10.81 9.64
N PRO A 213 -2.03 -10.17 9.62
CA PRO A 213 -2.73 -9.87 8.39
C PRO A 213 -1.90 -8.89 7.57
N LEU A 214 -1.85 -9.09 6.26
CA LEU A 214 -1.22 -8.15 5.33
C LEU A 214 -2.32 -7.33 4.69
N THR A 215 -2.22 -6.01 4.75
CA THR A 215 -3.24 -5.10 4.21
C THR A 215 -2.60 -3.97 3.40
N GLY A 216 -1.27 -3.95 3.25
CA GLY A 216 -0.47 -2.86 2.73
C GLY A 216 -0.09 -1.85 3.82
N ASN A 217 -0.30 -2.17 5.10
CA ASN A 217 -0.07 -1.23 6.19
C ASN A 217 1.37 -0.72 6.21
N GLY A 218 1.52 0.58 6.43
CA GLY A 218 2.82 1.25 6.43
C GLY A 218 3.45 1.44 5.05
N ILE A 219 2.85 0.96 3.95
CA ILE A 219 3.36 1.17 2.59
C ILE A 219 2.69 2.39 1.95
N GLY A 220 3.49 3.36 1.50
CA GLY A 220 3.02 4.52 0.75
C GLY A 220 2.92 4.23 -0.75
N ILE A 221 1.78 4.59 -1.34
CA ILE A 221 1.50 4.46 -2.77
C ILE A 221 1.14 5.85 -3.31
N ALA A 222 1.96 6.36 -4.23
CA ALA A 222 1.68 7.60 -4.92
C ALA A 222 0.76 7.36 -6.11
N VAL A 223 -0.39 8.03 -6.10
CA VAL A 223 -1.37 8.00 -7.19
C VAL A 223 -1.20 9.31 -7.96
N ILE A 224 -0.53 9.23 -9.11
CA ILE A 224 -0.30 10.38 -10.00
C ILE A 224 -1.42 10.37 -11.04
N ASP A 225 -2.45 11.18 -10.81
CA ASP A 225 -3.74 11.10 -11.53
C ASP A 225 -4.52 12.44 -11.48
N SER A 226 -5.85 12.40 -11.48
CA SER A 226 -6.73 13.57 -11.47
C SER A 226 -6.99 14.18 -10.08
N GLY A 227 -6.38 13.62 -9.04
CA GLY A 227 -6.66 13.96 -7.64
C GLY A 227 -7.36 12.81 -6.92
N ILE A 228 -7.60 12.98 -5.62
CA ILE A 228 -8.42 12.06 -4.81
C ILE A 228 -9.45 12.89 -4.03
N ALA A 229 -10.73 12.61 -4.25
CA ALA A 229 -11.83 13.23 -3.53
C ALA A 229 -11.98 12.64 -2.12
N ALA A 230 -12.59 13.41 -1.21
CA ALA A 230 -12.96 12.90 0.10
C ALA A 230 -14.02 11.79 -0.04
N HIS A 231 -13.67 10.58 0.38
CA HIS A 231 -14.54 9.41 0.34
C HIS A 231 -14.43 8.65 1.67
N PRO A 232 -15.52 8.12 2.26
CA PRO A 232 -15.45 7.37 3.51
C PRO A 232 -14.43 6.23 3.48
N ASP A 233 -14.37 5.47 2.39
CA ASP A 233 -13.44 4.34 2.22
C ASP A 233 -11.96 4.72 2.17
N LEU A 234 -11.67 6.01 1.97
CA LEU A 234 -10.31 6.56 1.86
C LEU A 234 -9.96 7.46 3.05
N ALA A 235 -10.86 7.57 4.03
CA ALA A 235 -10.68 8.43 5.18
C ALA A 235 -9.45 8.01 6.01
N GLY A 236 -8.58 8.97 6.31
CA GLY A 236 -7.34 8.72 7.05
C GLY A 236 -6.25 7.95 6.26
N ARG A 237 -6.49 7.64 4.98
CA ARG A 237 -5.52 6.93 4.12
C ARG A 237 -4.73 7.89 3.25
N VAL A 238 -5.34 8.99 2.80
CA VAL A 238 -4.64 10.05 2.06
C VAL A 238 -3.77 10.87 3.02
N VAL A 239 -2.46 10.62 3.01
CA VAL A 239 -1.52 11.23 3.98
C VAL A 239 -1.01 12.61 3.56
N THR A 240 -1.00 12.87 2.26
CA THR A 240 -0.65 14.18 1.70
C THR A 240 -1.27 14.32 0.31
N SER A 241 -1.55 15.57 -0.06
CA SER A 241 -2.05 15.94 -1.39
C SER A 241 -1.16 17.01 -2.00
N LYS A 242 -0.83 16.86 -3.29
CA LYS A 242 -0.08 17.84 -4.08
C LYS A 242 -0.71 17.97 -5.45
N ASP A 243 -0.62 19.17 -5.99
CA ASP A 243 -1.05 19.48 -7.34
C ASP A 243 0.14 20.04 -8.11
N PHE A 244 0.32 19.55 -9.33
CA PHE A 244 1.40 19.92 -10.24
C PHE A 244 0.87 20.51 -11.55
N ASN A 245 -0.45 20.58 -11.72
CA ASN A 245 -1.01 21.24 -12.89
C ASN A 245 -0.99 22.77 -12.66
N PRO A 246 -0.35 23.56 -13.53
CA PRO A 246 -0.24 25.01 -13.33
C PRO A 246 -1.58 25.76 -13.48
N ASN A 247 -2.62 25.09 -13.99
CA ASN A 247 -3.92 25.71 -14.29
C ASN A 247 -4.97 25.47 -13.20
N VAL A 248 -4.64 24.72 -12.14
CA VAL A 248 -5.55 24.47 -11.01
C VAL A 248 -4.86 24.81 -9.69
N ASN A 249 -5.64 24.97 -8.62
CA ASN A 249 -5.16 25.50 -7.34
C ASN A 249 -5.36 24.51 -6.17
N ASP A 250 -5.85 23.30 -6.44
CA ASP A 250 -6.04 22.26 -5.44
C ASP A 250 -5.91 20.86 -6.04
N ALA A 251 -5.68 19.89 -5.17
CA ALA A 251 -5.54 18.48 -5.51
C ALA A 251 -6.87 17.71 -5.38
N SER A 252 -8.02 18.39 -5.33
CA SER A 252 -9.32 17.74 -5.30
C SER A 252 -9.64 17.09 -6.65
N ASP A 253 -10.35 15.97 -6.62
CA ASP A 253 -10.66 15.24 -7.84
C ASP A 253 -11.96 15.72 -8.48
N THR A 254 -11.86 16.62 -9.44
CA THR A 254 -13.02 17.11 -10.21
C THR A 254 -13.35 16.22 -11.40
N TYR A 255 -12.45 15.31 -11.79
CA TYR A 255 -12.64 14.42 -12.94
C TYR A 255 -13.23 13.07 -12.50
N GLY A 256 -12.71 12.48 -11.43
CA GLY A 256 -13.19 11.27 -10.75
C GLY A 256 -12.34 10.03 -10.95
N HIS A 257 -11.39 10.06 -11.89
CA HIS A 257 -10.57 8.91 -12.24
C HIS A 257 -9.58 8.53 -11.13
N GLY A 258 -8.86 9.51 -10.56
CA GLY A 258 -7.90 9.28 -9.49
C GLY A 258 -8.55 8.75 -8.21
N THR A 259 -9.77 9.20 -7.89
CA THR A 259 -10.56 8.62 -6.79
C THR A 259 -10.91 7.16 -7.07
N ALA A 260 -11.34 6.82 -8.28
CA ALA A 260 -11.62 5.44 -8.68
C ALA A 260 -10.39 4.54 -8.59
N VAL A 261 -9.23 5.02 -9.06
CA VAL A 261 -7.93 4.33 -8.95
C VAL A 261 -7.55 4.11 -7.48
N ALA A 262 -7.66 5.16 -6.65
CA ALA A 262 -7.38 5.10 -5.22
C ALA A 262 -8.25 4.08 -4.47
N GLY A 263 -9.54 3.99 -4.80
CA GLY A 263 -10.46 3.00 -4.25
C GLY A 263 -10.04 1.56 -4.52
N ILE A 264 -9.61 1.26 -5.75
CA ILE A 264 -9.14 -0.09 -6.12
C ILE A 264 -7.86 -0.46 -5.36
N ILE A 265 -6.99 0.52 -5.09
CA ILE A 265 -5.77 0.31 -4.33
C ILE A 265 -6.09 0.09 -2.85
N ALA A 266 -6.75 1.06 -2.20
CA ALA A 266 -6.77 1.15 -0.74
C ALA A 266 -8.12 1.52 -0.11
N GLY A 267 -9.23 1.42 -0.87
CA GLY A 267 -10.57 1.58 -0.31
C GLY A 267 -10.86 0.51 0.73
N ASP A 268 -11.27 0.89 1.92
CA ASP A 268 -11.53 -0.08 3.01
C ASP A 268 -12.98 -0.64 3.00
N GLY A 269 -13.82 -0.20 2.07
CA GLY A 269 -15.20 -0.64 1.91
C GLY A 269 -16.18 -0.09 2.95
N THR A 270 -15.80 0.88 3.77
CA THR A 270 -16.65 1.44 4.84
C THR A 270 -18.03 1.88 4.35
N ALA A 271 -18.12 2.55 3.20
CA ALA A 271 -19.39 3.04 2.65
C ALA A 271 -20.29 1.94 2.08
N SER A 272 -19.76 0.73 1.85
CA SER A 272 -20.49 -0.43 1.33
C SER A 272 -20.68 -1.55 2.36
N GLY A 273 -20.21 -1.34 3.60
CA GLY A 273 -20.20 -2.41 4.61
C GLY A 273 -19.26 -3.57 4.25
N GLY A 274 -18.18 -3.29 3.51
CA GLY A 274 -17.17 -4.28 3.11
C GLY A 274 -17.41 -4.93 1.75
N ALA A 275 -18.41 -4.49 0.97
CA ALA A 275 -18.68 -5.08 -0.35
C ALA A 275 -17.64 -4.71 -1.41
N TYR A 276 -17.08 -3.50 -1.35
CA TYR A 276 -16.12 -2.98 -2.32
C TYR A 276 -14.83 -2.56 -1.61
N VAL A 277 -13.98 -3.54 -1.32
CA VAL A 277 -12.67 -3.33 -0.67
C VAL A 277 -11.57 -3.39 -1.73
N GLY A 278 -10.65 -2.42 -1.69
CA GLY A 278 -9.43 -2.36 -2.47
C GLY A 278 -8.43 -3.45 -2.12
N VAL A 279 -7.43 -3.65 -2.96
CA VAL A 279 -6.47 -4.75 -2.82
C VAL A 279 -5.60 -4.63 -1.56
N ALA A 280 -5.15 -3.42 -1.24
CA ALA A 280 -4.31 -3.06 -0.10
C ALA A 280 -5.01 -2.02 0.79
N PRO A 281 -6.10 -2.41 1.49
CA PRO A 281 -6.99 -1.48 2.20
C PRO A 281 -6.35 -0.82 3.42
N ARG A 282 -5.14 -1.27 3.81
CA ARG A 282 -4.07 -0.81 4.75
C ARG A 282 -3.05 0.21 4.23
N ALA A 283 -2.86 0.37 2.91
CA ALA A 283 -1.83 1.26 2.33
C ALA A 283 -2.08 2.77 2.47
N SER A 284 -1.03 3.55 2.71
CA SER A 284 -1.11 5.02 2.71
C SER A 284 -1.12 5.55 1.28
N LEU A 285 -2.02 6.49 0.98
CA LEU A 285 -2.14 7.11 -0.34
C LEU A 285 -1.50 8.50 -0.36
N ILE A 286 -0.69 8.75 -1.38
CA ILE A 286 -0.11 10.05 -1.67
C ILE A 286 -0.83 10.58 -2.92
N ASN A 287 -1.73 11.54 -2.72
CA ASN A 287 -2.54 12.12 -3.78
C ASN A 287 -1.69 13.13 -4.58
N ILE A 288 -1.42 12.83 -5.85
CA ILE A 288 -0.66 13.73 -6.73
C ILE A 288 -1.51 14.03 -7.97
N ARG A 289 -2.12 15.21 -7.99
CA ARG A 289 -2.87 15.69 -9.14
C ARG A 289 -1.93 16.23 -10.20
N VAL A 290 -2.17 15.84 -11.45
CA VAL A 290 -1.45 16.34 -12.63
C VAL A 290 -2.39 16.86 -13.73
N ASN A 291 -3.68 16.52 -13.66
CA ASN A 291 -4.63 16.90 -14.70
C ASN A 291 -5.30 18.26 -14.45
N ASP A 292 -5.89 18.83 -15.50
CA ASP A 292 -6.59 20.11 -15.49
C ASP A 292 -8.09 19.99 -15.14
N GLY A 293 -8.55 18.81 -14.71
CA GLY A 293 -9.96 18.51 -14.45
C GLY A 293 -10.74 17.98 -15.67
N THR A 294 -10.17 17.99 -16.87
CA THR A 294 -10.76 17.37 -18.08
C THR A 294 -10.21 15.97 -18.37
N GLY A 295 -9.24 15.52 -17.59
CA GLY A 295 -8.49 14.28 -17.84
C GLY A 295 -7.14 14.51 -18.50
N ALA A 296 -6.90 15.70 -19.08
CA ALA A 296 -5.63 16.03 -19.72
C ALA A 296 -4.59 16.56 -18.71
N ALA A 297 -3.32 16.20 -18.94
CA ALA A 297 -2.19 16.65 -18.15
C ALA A 297 -0.99 16.95 -19.06
N PRO A 298 -0.25 18.05 -18.85
CA PRO A 298 0.99 18.27 -19.57
C PRO A 298 2.07 17.30 -19.07
N THR A 299 2.89 16.76 -19.99
CA THR A 299 4.00 15.84 -19.64
C THR A 299 4.93 16.42 -18.57
N SER A 300 5.15 17.74 -18.59
CA SER A 300 5.96 18.44 -17.58
C SER A 300 5.39 18.34 -16.17
N ALA A 301 4.06 18.39 -15.99
CA ALA A 301 3.43 18.21 -14.68
C ALA A 301 3.64 16.78 -14.16
N ILE A 302 3.52 15.78 -15.05
CA ILE A 302 3.75 14.37 -14.71
C ILE A 302 5.21 14.14 -14.31
N MET A 303 6.17 14.68 -15.06
CA MET A 303 7.60 14.58 -14.72
C MET A 303 7.92 15.24 -13.38
N ASN A 304 7.39 16.44 -13.11
CA ASN A 304 7.58 17.13 -11.83
C ASN A 304 6.94 16.37 -10.66
N ALA A 305 5.77 15.77 -10.88
CA ALA A 305 5.11 14.89 -9.92
C ALA A 305 5.95 13.65 -9.59
N LEU A 306 6.53 12.99 -10.61
CA LEU A 306 7.42 11.84 -10.45
C LEU A 306 8.68 12.19 -9.66
N LEU A 307 9.30 13.33 -9.99
CA LEU A 307 10.47 13.83 -9.27
C LEU A 307 10.13 14.11 -7.81
N TRP A 308 9.01 14.80 -7.54
CA TRP A 308 8.59 15.10 -6.17
C TRP A 308 8.31 13.83 -5.36
N ALA A 309 7.58 12.87 -5.93
CA ALA A 309 7.33 11.58 -5.30
C ALA A 309 8.64 10.86 -4.97
N THR A 310 9.60 10.88 -5.90
CA THR A 310 10.90 10.25 -5.74
C THR A 310 11.73 10.89 -4.62
N VAL A 311 11.77 12.23 -4.57
CA VAL A 311 12.48 12.98 -3.52
C VAL A 311 11.84 12.78 -2.15
N ASN A 312 10.52 12.73 -2.08
CA ASN A 312 9.76 12.60 -0.83
C ASN A 312 9.52 11.14 -0.41
N ARG A 313 10.09 10.17 -1.12
CA ARG A 313 9.83 8.74 -0.89
C ARG A 313 10.11 8.27 0.53
N LYS A 314 11.14 8.83 1.18
CA LYS A 314 11.48 8.47 2.57
C LYS A 314 10.50 9.08 3.56
N THR A 315 10.04 10.31 3.32
CA THR A 315 9.11 11.04 4.19
C THR A 315 7.76 10.34 4.31
N TYR A 316 7.23 9.85 3.19
CA TYR A 316 5.91 9.21 3.14
C TYR A 316 5.97 7.69 2.93
N ASN A 317 7.16 7.09 3.07
CA ASN A 317 7.43 5.70 2.72
C ASN A 317 6.84 5.28 1.36
N ILE A 318 7.02 6.11 0.33
CA ILE A 318 6.53 5.83 -1.03
C ILE A 318 7.35 4.68 -1.59
N ARG A 319 6.70 3.53 -1.77
CA ARG A 319 7.31 2.31 -2.32
C ARG A 319 6.71 1.92 -3.67
N VAL A 320 5.54 2.44 -3.99
CA VAL A 320 4.85 2.21 -5.27
C VAL A 320 4.37 3.55 -5.84
N ILE A 321 4.52 3.74 -7.14
CA ILE A 321 3.88 4.80 -7.92
C ILE A 321 2.92 4.13 -8.90
N ASN A 322 1.65 4.55 -8.90
CA ASN A 322 0.65 4.15 -9.88
C ASN A 322 0.42 5.30 -10.88
N LEU A 323 0.57 4.99 -12.16
CA LEU A 323 0.30 5.90 -13.28
C LEU A 323 -0.74 5.27 -14.21
N SER A 324 -1.99 5.69 -14.09
CA SER A 324 -3.07 5.24 -14.96
C SER A 324 -3.26 6.22 -16.13
N LEU A 325 -2.17 6.57 -16.82
CA LEU A 325 -2.11 7.54 -17.91
C LEU A 325 -1.05 7.14 -18.96
N GLN A 326 -1.13 7.75 -20.14
CA GLN A 326 -0.17 7.57 -21.22
C GLN A 326 0.12 8.92 -21.92
N ALA A 327 1.31 9.05 -22.49
CA ALA A 327 1.65 10.14 -23.39
C ALA A 327 0.86 10.05 -24.70
N SER A 328 0.70 11.18 -25.37
CA SER A 328 0.02 11.28 -26.66
C SER A 328 0.94 11.02 -27.86
N VAL A 329 2.25 11.00 -27.65
CA VAL A 329 3.28 10.84 -28.69
C VAL A 329 4.01 9.52 -28.49
N GLN A 330 4.20 8.78 -29.59
CA GLN A 330 5.01 7.57 -29.60
C GLN A 330 6.50 7.94 -29.59
N GLU A 331 7.28 7.30 -28.74
CA GLU A 331 8.70 7.58 -28.61
C GLU A 331 9.43 6.38 -28.00
N SER A 332 10.71 6.17 -28.36
CA SER A 332 11.58 5.17 -27.73
C SER A 332 11.72 5.43 -26.23
N TYR A 333 11.73 4.35 -25.43
CA TYR A 333 12.02 4.49 -23.99
C TYR A 333 13.42 5.05 -23.73
N GLN A 334 14.33 5.03 -24.71
CA GLN A 334 15.67 5.57 -24.57
C GLN A 334 15.73 7.09 -24.71
N THR A 335 14.78 7.70 -25.42
CA THR A 335 14.78 9.14 -25.74
C THR A 335 13.63 9.89 -25.08
N SER A 336 12.59 9.20 -24.62
CA SER A 336 11.45 9.79 -23.94
C SER A 336 11.84 10.37 -22.57
N PRO A 337 11.58 11.65 -22.30
CA PRO A 337 11.85 12.26 -21.01
C PRO A 337 10.90 11.77 -19.90
N LEU A 338 9.70 11.28 -20.28
CA LEU A 338 8.78 10.67 -19.33
C LEU A 338 9.28 9.29 -18.87
N ASP A 339 9.82 8.50 -19.80
CA ASP A 339 10.44 7.21 -19.49
C ASP A 339 11.66 7.40 -18.57
N ALA A 340 12.50 8.40 -18.86
CA ALA A 340 13.59 8.78 -17.96
C ALA A 340 13.13 9.07 -16.51
N ALA A 341 11.97 9.73 -16.35
CA ALA A 341 11.44 10.09 -15.04
C ALA A 341 10.93 8.87 -14.26
N VAL A 342 10.26 7.92 -14.93
CA VAL A 342 9.81 6.67 -14.28
C VAL A 342 10.98 5.74 -13.99
N GLU A 343 11.97 5.64 -14.87
CA GLU A 343 13.21 4.91 -14.60
C GLU A 343 13.96 5.52 -13.41
N TYR A 344 14.03 6.85 -13.30
CA TYR A 344 14.67 7.49 -12.15
C TYR A 344 13.99 7.08 -10.83
N ALA A 345 12.66 7.06 -10.78
CA ALA A 345 11.92 6.58 -9.61
C ALA A 345 12.22 5.10 -9.32
N TRP A 346 12.25 4.27 -10.37
CA TRP A 346 12.60 2.84 -10.30
C TRP A 346 13.97 2.62 -9.66
N LEU A 347 14.97 3.31 -10.19
CA LEU A 347 16.37 3.18 -9.76
C LEU A 347 16.60 3.76 -8.35
N LYS A 348 15.70 4.62 -7.86
CA LYS A 348 15.65 5.09 -6.46
C LYS A 348 14.89 4.15 -5.52
N GLY A 349 14.48 2.98 -6.00
CA GLY A 349 13.89 1.90 -5.20
C GLY A 349 12.37 1.96 -5.07
N ILE A 350 11.68 2.70 -5.93
CA ILE A 350 10.21 2.78 -5.97
C ILE A 350 9.71 1.91 -7.12
N LEU A 351 8.78 1.01 -6.86
CA LEU A 351 8.12 0.25 -7.93
C LEU A 351 7.21 1.18 -8.72
N VAL A 352 7.29 1.17 -10.05
CA VAL A 352 6.38 1.95 -10.90
C VAL A 352 5.45 0.99 -11.64
N VAL A 353 4.15 1.20 -11.49
CA VAL A 353 3.08 0.42 -12.12
C VAL A 353 2.28 1.35 -13.03
N VAL A 354 2.14 0.95 -14.29
CA VAL A 354 1.55 1.78 -15.35
C VAL A 354 0.44 1.02 -16.07
N ALA A 355 -0.61 1.71 -16.47
CA ALA A 355 -1.64 1.15 -17.33
C ALA A 355 -1.09 0.94 -18.76
N ALA A 356 -1.44 -0.19 -19.40
CA ALA A 356 -1.04 -0.51 -20.77
C ALA A 356 -1.61 0.47 -21.81
N GLY A 357 -2.80 1.01 -21.56
CA GLY A 357 -3.57 1.77 -22.54
C GLY A 357 -4.79 0.99 -23.03
N ASN A 358 -5.64 1.71 -23.77
CA ASN A 358 -6.97 1.24 -24.20
C ASN A 358 -7.12 1.31 -25.74
N LYS A 359 -6.05 1.04 -26.48
CA LYS A 359 -6.01 1.15 -27.95
C LYS A 359 -6.06 -0.22 -28.67
N GLY A 360 -6.18 -1.31 -27.92
CA GLY A 360 -6.26 -2.67 -28.46
C GLY A 360 -4.90 -3.23 -28.94
N PRO A 361 -4.91 -4.29 -29.77
CA PRO A 361 -3.69 -4.97 -30.22
C PRO A 361 -2.68 -4.05 -30.92
N ASN A 362 -1.39 -4.34 -30.72
CA ASN A 362 -0.23 -3.68 -31.36
C ASN A 362 -0.12 -2.17 -31.08
N SER A 363 -0.40 -1.75 -29.84
CA SER A 363 -0.46 -0.32 -29.48
C SER A 363 0.45 0.10 -28.32
N GLU A 364 1.36 -0.78 -27.88
CA GLU A 364 2.34 -0.57 -26.81
C GLU A 364 3.52 0.32 -27.27
N LEU A 365 3.22 1.55 -27.65
CA LEU A 365 4.17 2.47 -28.30
C LEU A 365 4.35 3.79 -27.53
N TYR A 366 3.70 3.95 -26.39
CA TYR A 366 3.59 5.22 -25.67
C TYR A 366 4.18 5.13 -24.27
N ALA A 367 4.92 6.18 -23.90
CA ALA A 367 5.40 6.37 -22.53
C ALA A 367 4.25 6.54 -21.54
N PRO A 368 4.34 6.04 -20.30
CA PRO A 368 5.42 5.21 -19.76
C PRO A 368 5.23 3.69 -19.97
N ALA A 369 4.19 3.26 -20.69
CA ALA A 369 3.81 1.85 -20.83
C ALA A 369 4.81 1.02 -21.66
N ASN A 370 5.50 1.66 -22.61
CA ASN A 370 6.54 1.05 -23.44
C ASN A 370 7.89 0.82 -22.70
N ASP A 371 8.08 1.39 -21.51
CA ASP A 371 9.35 1.32 -20.80
C ASP A 371 9.60 -0.10 -20.21
N PRO A 372 10.73 -0.77 -20.54
CA PRO A 372 11.01 -2.12 -20.06
C PRO A 372 11.30 -2.21 -18.56
N TYR A 373 11.65 -1.12 -17.88
CA TYR A 373 11.89 -1.11 -16.44
C TYR A 373 10.58 -1.29 -15.66
N VAL A 374 9.55 -0.51 -15.99
CA VAL A 374 8.30 -0.44 -15.22
C VAL A 374 7.43 -1.69 -15.38
N ILE A 375 6.41 -1.84 -14.52
CA ILE A 375 5.38 -2.87 -14.69
C ILE A 375 4.21 -2.29 -15.48
N THR A 376 4.02 -2.75 -16.71
CA THR A 376 2.87 -2.40 -17.55
C THR A 376 1.74 -3.41 -17.34
N VAL A 377 0.52 -2.93 -17.15
CA VAL A 377 -0.64 -3.76 -16.79
C VAL A 377 -1.77 -3.62 -17.81
N GLY A 378 -2.09 -4.72 -18.49
CA GLY A 378 -3.26 -4.82 -19.38
C GLY A 378 -4.55 -5.17 -18.63
N ALA A 379 -5.69 -5.03 -19.31
CA ALA A 379 -7.01 -5.29 -18.76
C ALA A 379 -7.63 -6.57 -19.32
N THR A 380 -8.26 -7.34 -18.44
CA THR A 380 -9.12 -8.46 -18.79
C THR A 380 -10.57 -8.18 -18.46
N ASP A 381 -11.45 -8.96 -19.08
CA ASP A 381 -12.83 -9.15 -18.64
C ASP A 381 -12.89 -10.47 -17.87
N ASP A 382 -13.19 -10.39 -16.57
CA ASP A 382 -13.34 -11.55 -15.66
C ASP A 382 -14.73 -12.21 -15.77
N ARG A 383 -15.59 -11.70 -16.67
CA ARG A 383 -16.95 -12.18 -16.93
C ARG A 383 -17.85 -12.21 -15.69
N GLY A 384 -17.46 -11.52 -14.61
CA GLY A 384 -18.15 -11.62 -13.34
C GLY A 384 -18.04 -13.01 -12.68
N THR A 385 -17.02 -13.81 -13.02
CA THR A 385 -16.79 -15.12 -12.41
C THR A 385 -15.49 -15.19 -11.60
N ARG A 386 -15.41 -16.14 -10.66
CA ARG A 386 -14.21 -16.35 -9.83
C ARG A 386 -13.13 -17.14 -10.56
N THR A 387 -13.48 -17.88 -11.60
CA THR A 387 -12.56 -18.78 -12.28
C THR A 387 -11.93 -18.04 -13.44
N ILE A 388 -10.61 -18.14 -13.59
CA ILE A 388 -9.89 -17.44 -14.67
C ILE A 388 -10.02 -18.13 -16.04
N ALA A 389 -10.93 -19.11 -16.15
CA ALA A 389 -10.98 -20.05 -17.27
C ALA A 389 -11.80 -19.51 -18.46
N ASP A 390 -12.79 -18.67 -18.19
CA ASP A 390 -13.60 -17.96 -19.17
C ASP A 390 -13.19 -16.49 -19.35
N ASP A 391 -12.21 -16.05 -18.57
CA ASP A 391 -11.61 -14.73 -18.69
C ASP A 391 -11.07 -14.50 -20.11
N THR A 392 -11.24 -13.27 -20.57
CA THR A 392 -10.75 -12.83 -21.87
C THR A 392 -9.93 -11.57 -21.73
N LEU A 393 -8.98 -11.34 -22.62
CA LEU A 393 -8.35 -10.02 -22.72
C LEU A 393 -9.44 -9.02 -23.12
N ALA A 394 -9.56 -7.90 -22.41
CA ALA A 394 -10.54 -6.88 -22.75
C ALA A 394 -10.21 -6.35 -24.16
N ALA A 395 -11.22 -6.19 -25.03
CA ALA A 395 -11.00 -5.84 -26.44
C ALA A 395 -10.21 -4.53 -26.62
N PHE A 396 -10.38 -3.59 -25.69
CA PHE A 396 -9.63 -2.33 -25.69
C PHE A 396 -8.20 -2.45 -25.16
N SER A 397 -7.85 -3.52 -24.43
CA SER A 397 -6.55 -3.59 -23.75
C SER A 397 -5.41 -3.52 -24.75
N SER A 398 -4.52 -2.57 -24.52
CA SER A 398 -3.26 -2.49 -25.25
C SER A 398 -2.37 -3.70 -24.93
N TYR A 399 -1.72 -4.21 -25.97
CA TYR A 399 -0.64 -5.19 -25.90
C TYR A 399 0.15 -5.20 -27.21
N GLY A 400 1.36 -5.75 -27.23
CA GLY A 400 2.16 -5.85 -28.43
C GLY A 400 3.66 -5.84 -28.16
N VAL A 401 4.42 -5.40 -29.15
CA VAL A 401 5.86 -5.19 -29.07
C VAL A 401 6.12 -3.70 -29.24
N THR A 402 6.93 -3.12 -28.35
CA THR A 402 7.33 -1.71 -28.41
C THR A 402 8.24 -1.45 -29.61
N GLN A 403 8.42 -0.19 -30.00
CA GLN A 403 9.38 0.16 -31.06
C GLN A 403 10.82 -0.28 -30.75
N ASP A 404 11.13 -0.54 -29.48
CA ASP A 404 12.44 -0.97 -28.99
C ASP A 404 12.55 -2.51 -28.83
N GLY A 405 11.52 -3.26 -29.26
CA GLY A 405 11.54 -4.72 -29.30
C GLY A 405 11.10 -5.44 -28.01
N PHE A 406 10.51 -4.73 -27.04
CA PHE A 406 10.04 -5.33 -25.80
C PHE A 406 8.57 -5.74 -25.89
N SER A 407 8.23 -6.95 -25.43
CA SER A 407 6.83 -7.37 -25.33
C SER A 407 6.16 -6.76 -24.10
N LYS A 408 4.97 -6.18 -24.29
CA LYS A 408 4.13 -5.57 -23.26
C LYS A 408 2.67 -6.00 -23.45
N PRO A 409 1.84 -6.05 -22.38
CA PRO A 409 2.14 -5.70 -20.98
C PRO A 409 2.99 -6.77 -20.24
N ASP A 410 3.46 -6.44 -19.03
CA ASP A 410 4.16 -7.39 -18.16
C ASP A 410 3.19 -8.34 -17.44
N LEU A 411 2.03 -7.82 -17.05
CA LEU A 411 0.96 -8.49 -16.31
C LEU A 411 -0.39 -8.04 -16.85
N VAL A 412 -1.45 -8.76 -16.49
CA VAL A 412 -2.83 -8.29 -16.64
C VAL A 412 -3.54 -8.32 -15.30
N ALA A 413 -4.65 -7.62 -15.19
CA ALA A 413 -5.59 -7.72 -14.07
C ALA A 413 -7.02 -7.40 -14.56
N PRO A 414 -8.07 -7.82 -13.82
CA PRO A 414 -9.45 -7.45 -14.13
C PRO A 414 -9.58 -5.95 -14.38
N GLY A 415 -10.05 -5.56 -15.55
CA GLY A 415 -10.14 -4.15 -15.94
C GLY A 415 -11.48 -3.78 -16.55
N ARG A 416 -12.44 -4.70 -16.65
CA ARG A 416 -13.80 -4.43 -17.13
C ARG A 416 -14.79 -4.50 -15.97
N HIS A 417 -15.77 -3.60 -15.97
CA HIS A 417 -16.90 -3.61 -15.02
C HIS A 417 -16.48 -3.54 -13.54
N ILE A 418 -15.40 -2.84 -13.24
CA ILE A 418 -14.84 -2.72 -11.90
C ILE A 418 -15.60 -1.66 -11.11
N VAL A 419 -16.26 -2.08 -10.02
CA VAL A 419 -16.91 -1.18 -9.07
C VAL A 419 -15.89 -0.61 -8.09
N THR A 420 -15.82 0.70 -7.98
CA THR A 420 -14.87 1.41 -7.11
C THR A 420 -15.44 2.75 -6.63
N THR A 421 -14.73 3.43 -5.73
CA THR A 421 -15.15 4.67 -5.09
C THR A 421 -15.41 5.79 -6.11
N LEU A 422 -16.50 6.51 -5.89
CA LEU A 422 -16.95 7.62 -6.71
C LEU A 422 -16.51 8.97 -6.12
N ALA A 423 -15.95 9.84 -6.95
CA ALA A 423 -15.88 11.27 -6.65
C ALA A 423 -17.24 11.91 -6.94
N ALA A 424 -17.97 12.29 -5.89
CA ALA A 424 -19.32 12.84 -6.05
C ALA A 424 -19.29 14.16 -6.85
N GLY A 425 -20.14 14.26 -7.88
CA GLY A 425 -20.25 15.46 -8.72
C GLY A 425 -19.09 15.66 -9.71
N SER A 426 -18.20 14.67 -9.85
CA SER A 426 -17.10 14.74 -10.82
C SER A 426 -17.58 14.58 -12.26
N ALA A 427 -16.69 14.87 -13.23
CA ALA A 427 -16.98 14.67 -14.65
C ALA A 427 -17.45 13.22 -14.95
N PHE A 428 -16.85 12.21 -14.33
CA PHE A 428 -17.32 10.82 -14.45
C PHE A 428 -18.72 10.61 -13.87
N ALA A 429 -19.02 11.21 -12.73
CA ALA A 429 -20.34 11.10 -12.11
C ALA A 429 -21.45 11.67 -13.02
N VAL A 430 -21.15 12.80 -13.66
CA VAL A 430 -22.07 13.53 -14.54
C VAL A 430 -22.16 12.88 -15.93
N GLY A 431 -21.03 12.45 -16.48
CA GLY A 431 -20.96 11.87 -17.82
C GLY A 431 -21.48 10.44 -17.91
N TYR A 432 -21.41 9.67 -16.81
CA TYR A 432 -21.80 8.26 -16.78
C TYR A 432 -22.78 7.93 -15.65
N PRO A 433 -23.96 8.57 -15.59
CA PRO A 433 -24.92 8.36 -14.50
C PRO A 433 -25.44 6.91 -14.44
N GLY A 434 -25.48 6.20 -15.57
CA GLY A 434 -25.88 4.79 -15.64
C GLY A 434 -24.88 3.82 -14.99
N ASN A 435 -23.63 4.25 -14.80
CA ASN A 435 -22.57 3.46 -14.20
C ASN A 435 -22.48 3.66 -12.67
N LEU A 436 -23.29 4.55 -12.10
CA LEU A 436 -23.29 4.81 -10.67
C LEU A 436 -23.84 3.61 -9.90
N VAL A 437 -23.11 3.20 -8.88
CA VAL A 437 -23.52 2.15 -7.94
C VAL A 437 -23.84 2.83 -6.61
N GLY A 438 -25.13 3.14 -6.44
CA GLY A 438 -25.59 3.98 -5.34
C GLY A 438 -25.02 5.41 -5.45
N SER A 439 -24.73 6.04 -4.30
CA SER A 439 -24.23 7.42 -4.23
C SER A 439 -22.72 7.53 -3.95
N ARG A 440 -22.03 6.39 -3.83
CA ARG A 440 -20.65 6.30 -3.34
C ARG A 440 -19.72 5.50 -4.25
N TYR A 441 -20.26 4.77 -5.23
CA TYR A 441 -19.45 3.94 -6.10
C TYR A 441 -19.82 4.14 -7.57
N ILE A 442 -18.91 3.77 -8.45
CA ILE A 442 -19.06 3.81 -9.90
C ILE A 442 -18.41 2.58 -10.51
N GLN A 443 -19.01 2.06 -11.58
CA GLN A 443 -18.47 0.96 -12.36
C GLN A 443 -17.72 1.49 -13.59
N LEU A 444 -16.44 1.15 -13.70
CA LEU A 444 -15.56 1.63 -14.77
C LEU A 444 -14.82 0.49 -15.46
N SER A 445 -14.36 0.76 -16.68
CA SER A 445 -13.58 -0.17 -17.48
C SER A 445 -12.34 0.54 -18.05
N GLY A 446 -11.19 -0.12 -18.00
CA GLY A 446 -9.92 0.37 -18.53
C GLY A 446 -8.72 -0.35 -17.93
N SER A 447 -7.57 -0.33 -18.63
CA SER A 447 -6.28 -0.73 -18.03
C SER A 447 -5.93 0.13 -16.81
N SER A 448 -6.47 1.34 -16.73
CA SER A 448 -6.44 2.21 -15.54
C SER A 448 -7.09 1.62 -14.29
N MET A 449 -8.01 0.65 -14.42
CA MET A 449 -8.63 -0.08 -13.31
C MET A 449 -7.86 -1.37 -12.98
N ALA A 450 -7.08 -1.89 -13.94
CA ALA A 450 -6.23 -3.07 -13.76
C ALA A 450 -4.92 -2.74 -13.04
N ALA A 451 -4.21 -1.69 -13.47
CA ALA A 451 -2.96 -1.23 -12.87
C ALA A 451 -2.99 -1.03 -11.34
N PRO A 452 -4.01 -0.36 -10.74
CA PRO A 452 -4.10 -0.21 -9.29
C PRO A 452 -4.19 -1.52 -8.51
N GLN A 453 -4.69 -2.60 -9.11
CA GLN A 453 -4.74 -3.89 -8.43
C GLN A 453 -3.33 -4.46 -8.26
N VAL A 454 -2.50 -4.37 -9.31
CA VAL A 454 -1.08 -4.76 -9.24
C VAL A 454 -0.32 -3.88 -8.26
N SER A 455 -0.61 -2.57 -8.21
CA SER A 455 -0.07 -1.66 -7.20
C SER A 455 -0.41 -2.09 -5.76
N GLY A 456 -1.64 -2.56 -5.54
CA GLY A 456 -2.06 -3.12 -4.25
C GLY A 456 -1.36 -4.44 -3.91
N VAL A 457 -1.26 -5.37 -4.86
CA VAL A 457 -0.53 -6.64 -4.64
C VAL A 457 0.95 -6.37 -4.31
N ALA A 458 1.57 -5.40 -5.00
CA ALA A 458 2.92 -4.97 -4.70
C ALA A 458 3.03 -4.44 -3.25
N ALA A 459 2.06 -3.65 -2.79
CA ALA A 459 2.07 -3.13 -1.41
C ALA A 459 1.93 -4.24 -0.36
N LEU A 460 1.05 -5.23 -0.59
CA LEU A 460 0.95 -6.42 0.27
C LEU A 460 2.27 -7.19 0.35
N TYR A 461 2.94 -7.36 -0.80
CA TYR A 461 4.24 -8.02 -0.83
C TYR A 461 5.32 -7.21 -0.10
N LEU A 462 5.34 -5.89 -0.29
CA LEU A 462 6.30 -4.96 0.33
C LEU A 462 6.13 -4.85 1.84
N GLU A 463 4.92 -4.99 2.36
CA GLU A 463 4.66 -5.11 3.79
C GLU A 463 5.32 -6.37 4.37
N ALA A 464 5.19 -7.51 3.68
CA ALA A 464 5.82 -8.77 4.08
C ALA A 464 7.34 -8.81 3.85
N HIS A 465 7.85 -8.08 2.85
CA HIS A 465 9.24 -8.12 2.40
C HIS A 465 9.82 -6.69 2.25
N PRO A 466 10.00 -5.93 3.33
CA PRO A 466 10.28 -4.50 3.27
C PRO A 466 11.60 -4.14 2.59
N SER A 467 12.59 -5.06 2.56
CA SER A 467 13.91 -4.84 1.96
C SER A 467 13.98 -5.12 0.46
N ILE A 468 12.90 -5.59 -0.17
CA ILE A 468 12.91 -5.94 -1.59
C ILE A 468 13.03 -4.69 -2.48
N GLY A 469 13.84 -4.79 -3.55
CA GLY A 469 13.92 -3.78 -4.60
C GLY A 469 12.87 -4.00 -5.71
N PRO A 470 12.59 -2.97 -6.54
CA PRO A 470 11.55 -3.03 -7.55
C PRO A 470 11.81 -4.09 -8.64
N SER A 471 13.06 -4.26 -9.10
CA SER A 471 13.38 -5.29 -10.09
C SER A 471 13.21 -6.72 -9.58
N GLN A 472 13.46 -6.95 -8.29
CA GLN A 472 13.23 -8.25 -7.68
C GLN A 472 11.73 -8.51 -7.52
N LEU A 473 10.98 -7.49 -7.09
CA LEU A 473 9.52 -7.56 -6.96
C LEU A 473 8.84 -7.80 -8.32
N LYS A 474 9.25 -7.10 -9.38
CA LYS A 474 8.80 -7.37 -10.76
C LYS A 474 9.05 -8.83 -11.16
N GLY A 475 10.22 -9.37 -10.81
CA GLY A 475 10.55 -10.78 -11.05
C GLY A 475 9.62 -11.73 -10.31
N VAL A 476 9.35 -11.47 -9.02
CA VAL A 476 8.42 -12.28 -8.21
C VAL A 476 7.02 -12.25 -8.81
N LEU A 477 6.46 -11.06 -9.06
CA LEU A 477 5.10 -10.91 -9.58
C LEU A 477 4.92 -11.64 -10.91
N ARG A 478 5.90 -11.55 -11.82
CA ARG A 478 5.88 -12.28 -13.11
C ARG A 478 6.06 -13.79 -12.93
N ALA A 479 6.91 -14.23 -12.01
CA ALA A 479 7.18 -15.65 -11.78
C ALA A 479 6.02 -16.38 -11.09
N THR A 480 5.22 -15.67 -10.28
CA THR A 480 4.11 -16.24 -9.53
C THR A 480 2.74 -16.00 -10.16
N ALA A 481 2.69 -15.31 -11.29
CA ALA A 481 1.44 -14.99 -11.97
C ALA A 481 0.68 -16.24 -12.44
N ASN A 482 -0.64 -16.18 -12.34
CA ASN A 482 -1.53 -17.18 -12.91
C ASN A 482 -1.65 -16.95 -14.42
N LYS A 483 -1.17 -17.93 -15.20
CA LYS A 483 -1.14 -17.84 -16.66
C LYS A 483 -2.53 -18.01 -17.25
N LEU A 484 -2.85 -17.16 -18.23
CA LEU A 484 -4.01 -17.32 -19.10
C LEU A 484 -3.53 -17.80 -20.48
N ALA A 485 -4.28 -18.69 -21.12
CA ALA A 485 -3.96 -19.21 -22.44
C ALA A 485 -4.42 -18.25 -23.56
N LEU A 486 -4.01 -16.99 -23.46
CA LEU A 486 -4.46 -15.89 -24.32
C LEU A 486 -3.26 -15.07 -24.83
N PRO A 487 -3.32 -14.50 -26.05
CA PRO A 487 -2.32 -13.53 -26.48
C PRO A 487 -2.43 -12.24 -25.65
N GLY A 488 -1.33 -11.50 -25.52
CA GLY A 488 -1.34 -10.17 -24.92
C GLY A 488 -1.46 -10.11 -23.39
N ILE A 489 -1.34 -11.25 -22.68
CA ILE A 489 -1.53 -11.31 -21.23
C ILE A 489 -0.24 -11.12 -20.39
N GLY A 490 0.91 -10.92 -21.02
CA GLY A 490 2.19 -10.86 -20.32
C GLY A 490 2.47 -12.17 -19.56
N ALA A 491 2.77 -12.08 -18.27
CA ALA A 491 2.91 -13.24 -17.40
C ALA A 491 1.56 -13.78 -16.85
N GLY A 492 0.46 -13.03 -17.01
CA GLY A 492 -0.87 -13.36 -16.53
C GLY A 492 -1.30 -12.52 -15.33
N TYR A 493 -2.22 -13.05 -14.52
CA TYR A 493 -2.72 -12.35 -13.32
C TYR A 493 -1.72 -12.38 -12.18
N PRO A 494 -1.49 -11.27 -11.46
CA PRO A 494 -0.76 -11.33 -10.20
C PRO A 494 -1.50 -12.22 -9.20
N ASP A 495 -0.74 -12.86 -8.32
CA ASP A 495 -1.28 -13.71 -7.26
C ASP A 495 -0.54 -13.36 -5.96
N ALA A 496 -1.22 -12.65 -5.06
CA ALA A 496 -0.62 -12.13 -3.85
C ALA A 496 -0.16 -13.26 -2.92
N GLY A 497 -0.98 -14.30 -2.72
CA GLY A 497 -0.63 -15.44 -1.87
C GLY A 497 0.60 -16.18 -2.37
N ARG A 498 0.66 -16.51 -3.66
CA ARG A 498 1.83 -17.15 -4.29
C ARG A 498 3.06 -16.26 -4.28
N ALA A 499 2.91 -14.96 -4.51
CA ALA A 499 4.00 -13.99 -4.42
C ALA A 499 4.58 -13.99 -2.99
N ILE A 500 3.74 -13.81 -1.97
CA ILE A 500 4.16 -13.79 -0.56
C ILE A 500 4.80 -15.12 -0.13
N ALA A 501 4.29 -16.24 -0.65
CA ALA A 501 4.83 -17.58 -0.40
C ALA A 501 6.09 -17.91 -1.22
N TYR A 502 6.51 -17.03 -2.14
CA TYR A 502 7.66 -17.28 -3.00
C TYR A 502 8.96 -17.42 -2.18
N ARG A 503 9.71 -18.49 -2.45
CA ARG A 503 11.02 -18.79 -1.82
C ARG A 503 12.14 -18.99 -2.86
N GLY A 504 11.86 -18.71 -4.13
CA GLY A 504 12.83 -18.84 -5.20
C GLY A 504 13.87 -17.72 -5.18
N THR A 505 14.85 -17.82 -6.09
CA THR A 505 15.92 -16.82 -6.21
C THR A 505 15.34 -15.47 -6.67
N LEU A 506 15.57 -14.44 -5.88
CA LEU A 506 15.19 -13.06 -6.20
C LEU A 506 16.19 -12.45 -7.19
N GLY A 507 15.99 -12.74 -8.47
CA GLY A 507 16.78 -12.17 -9.57
C GLY A 507 16.39 -10.73 -9.91
N ASN A 508 17.24 -10.04 -10.67
CA ASN A 508 16.93 -8.73 -11.24
C ASN A 508 16.16 -8.94 -12.55
N ALA A 509 14.84 -8.68 -12.56
CA ALA A 509 14.02 -8.82 -13.77
C ALA A 509 14.40 -7.86 -14.91
N ASN A 510 15.18 -6.83 -14.58
CA ASN A 510 15.66 -5.80 -15.50
C ASN A 510 17.17 -5.95 -15.79
N ALA A 511 17.75 -7.12 -15.49
CA ALA A 511 19.17 -7.39 -15.72
C ALA A 511 19.53 -7.19 -17.20
N GLY A 512 20.64 -6.47 -17.43
CA GLY A 512 21.14 -6.18 -18.78
C GLY A 512 20.37 -5.09 -19.56
N LEU A 513 19.31 -4.50 -18.98
CA LEU A 513 18.67 -3.33 -19.59
C LEU A 513 19.62 -2.13 -19.60
N GLN A 514 19.52 -1.33 -20.66
CA GLN A 514 20.20 -0.05 -20.75
C GLN A 514 19.24 1.02 -20.23
N PRO A 515 19.66 1.90 -19.32
CA PRO A 515 18.81 3.00 -18.88
C PRO A 515 18.61 4.01 -20.02
N ASN A 516 17.59 4.85 -19.86
CA ASN A 516 17.30 5.97 -20.73
C ASN A 516 18.52 6.92 -20.89
N ASN A 517 18.64 7.55 -22.06
CA ASN A 517 19.78 8.40 -22.42
C ASN A 517 19.95 9.63 -21.50
N TYR A 518 18.86 10.22 -21.00
CA TYR A 518 18.93 11.28 -19.99
C TYR A 518 19.63 10.78 -18.72
N LEU A 519 19.33 9.55 -18.27
CA LEU A 519 19.97 8.99 -17.07
C LEU A 519 21.44 8.65 -17.29
N LYS A 520 21.82 8.22 -18.50
CA LYS A 520 23.23 8.02 -18.87
C LYS A 520 24.01 9.33 -18.78
N VAL A 521 23.43 10.42 -19.29
CA VAL A 521 24.01 11.76 -19.23
C VAL A 521 24.14 12.24 -17.78
N MET A 522 23.10 12.06 -16.96
CA MET A 522 23.16 12.39 -15.54
C MET A 522 24.24 11.60 -14.81
N TYR A 523 24.37 10.31 -15.09
CA TYR A 523 25.42 9.47 -14.51
C TYR A 523 26.81 9.97 -14.89
N MET A 524 27.03 10.32 -16.16
CA MET A 524 28.31 10.86 -16.62
C MET A 524 28.66 12.16 -15.88
N GLN A 525 27.71 13.09 -15.81
CA GLN A 525 27.93 14.40 -15.20
C GLN A 525 28.16 14.28 -13.68
N ALA A 526 27.43 13.39 -12.99
CA ALA A 526 27.66 13.09 -11.57
C ALA A 526 29.04 12.45 -11.28
N ARG A 527 29.68 11.86 -12.29
CA ARG A 527 31.00 11.20 -12.19
C ARG A 527 32.13 11.97 -12.87
N GLY A 528 31.84 13.12 -13.48
CA GLY A 528 32.83 13.92 -14.20
C GLY A 528 33.34 13.28 -15.50
N PHE A 529 32.54 12.41 -16.13
CA PHE A 529 32.89 11.80 -17.42
C PHE A 529 32.48 12.70 -18.60
N THR A 530 33.35 12.81 -19.60
CA THR A 530 33.10 13.57 -20.84
C THR A 530 32.59 12.68 -21.98
N THR A 531 32.81 11.37 -21.91
CA THR A 531 32.26 10.35 -22.81
C THR A 531 31.67 9.20 -22.00
N LEU A 532 30.66 8.51 -22.53
CA LEU A 532 30.03 7.39 -21.82
C LEU A 532 30.99 6.19 -21.77
N PRO A 533 31.45 5.76 -20.57
CA PRO A 533 32.28 4.56 -20.48
C PRO A 533 31.42 3.29 -20.63
N THR A 534 32.06 2.14 -20.76
CA THR A 534 31.36 0.86 -20.57
C THR A 534 30.92 0.72 -19.12
N VAL A 535 29.61 0.68 -18.88
CA VAL A 535 29.02 0.60 -17.53
C VAL A 535 28.21 -0.68 -17.41
N SER A 536 28.41 -1.42 -16.31
CA SER A 536 27.44 -2.44 -15.88
C SER A 536 26.35 -1.74 -15.08
N TRP A 537 25.24 -1.40 -15.74
CA TRP A 537 24.15 -0.61 -15.15
C TRP A 537 23.53 -1.26 -13.92
N ASP A 538 23.54 -2.60 -13.86
CA ASP A 538 23.09 -3.39 -12.72
C ASP A 538 23.91 -3.14 -11.44
N SER A 539 25.13 -2.60 -11.56
CA SER A 539 26.04 -2.33 -10.44
C SER A 539 26.02 -0.87 -9.96
N VAL A 540 25.31 0.00 -10.66
CA VAL A 540 25.31 1.44 -10.37
C VAL A 540 24.46 1.73 -9.13
N SER A 541 25.05 2.39 -8.14
CA SER A 541 24.30 2.96 -7.00
C SER A 541 23.70 4.31 -7.40
N TRP A 542 22.42 4.29 -7.77
CA TRP A 542 21.69 5.48 -8.19
C TRP A 542 21.43 6.47 -7.06
N ASP A 543 21.58 6.10 -5.79
CA ASP A 543 21.58 7.06 -4.68
C ASP A 543 22.70 8.12 -4.79
N SER A 544 23.80 7.80 -5.48
CA SER A 544 24.90 8.75 -5.77
C SER A 544 24.63 9.71 -6.94
N VAL A 545 23.54 9.50 -7.69
CA VAL A 545 23.13 10.34 -8.82
C VAL A 545 21.87 11.10 -8.40
N SER A 546 21.94 12.42 -8.22
CA SER A 546 20.78 13.25 -7.85
C SER A 546 20.50 14.30 -8.91
N TRP A 547 19.22 14.48 -9.26
CA TRP A 547 18.76 15.56 -10.14
C TRP A 547 19.25 16.94 -9.70
N ASP A 548 19.27 17.22 -8.39
CA ASP A 548 19.70 18.53 -7.84
C ASP A 548 21.23 18.73 -7.87
N SER A 549 22.00 17.65 -8.02
CA SER A 549 23.46 17.70 -8.13
C SER A 549 23.95 17.82 -9.58
N VAL A 550 23.03 17.76 -10.55
CA VAL A 550 23.35 17.91 -11.96
C VAL A 550 23.40 19.39 -12.33
N SER A 551 24.58 19.83 -12.80
CA SER A 551 24.76 21.13 -13.44
C SER A 551 24.26 21.03 -14.88
N TRP A 552 23.04 21.53 -15.12
CA TRP A 552 22.41 21.49 -16.44
C TRP A 552 23.14 22.36 -17.48
N THR A 553 24.02 23.26 -17.05
CA THR A 553 24.85 24.10 -17.93
C THR A 553 26.06 23.38 -18.51
N ASP A 554 26.52 22.30 -17.88
CA ASP A 554 27.75 21.59 -18.25
C ASP A 554 27.47 20.21 -18.88
N ILE A 555 26.26 20.04 -19.42
CA ILE A 555 25.84 18.75 -19.97
C ILE A 555 26.41 18.52 -21.37
N ALA A 556 27.16 17.42 -21.50
CA ALA A 556 27.64 16.91 -22.77
C ALA A 556 26.54 16.12 -23.51
N TRP A 557 25.53 16.83 -24.02
CA TRP A 557 24.38 16.20 -24.72
C TRP A 557 24.80 15.36 -25.93
N ASN A 558 25.90 15.70 -26.61
CA ASN A 558 26.43 14.94 -27.74
C ASN A 558 27.21 13.67 -27.34
N ALA A 559 27.34 13.36 -26.06
CA ALA A 559 28.14 12.23 -25.58
C ALA A 559 27.39 10.88 -25.59
N VAL A 560 26.09 10.88 -25.87
CA VAL A 560 25.26 9.68 -26.04
C VAL A 560 24.48 9.75 -27.35
N SER A 561 24.12 8.58 -27.90
CA SER A 561 23.29 8.50 -29.11
C SER A 561 21.83 8.82 -28.77
N TRP A 562 21.21 9.70 -29.55
CA TRP A 562 19.79 10.06 -29.43
C TRP A 562 18.95 9.50 -30.57
N SER A 563 19.55 8.76 -31.51
CA SER A 563 18.78 8.03 -32.51
C SER A 563 18.23 6.75 -31.87
N SER A 564 16.91 6.61 -31.93
CA SER A 564 16.17 5.38 -31.63
C SER A 564 16.52 4.25 -32.58
#